data_AF-A0A538QC50-F1
#
_entry.id   AF-A0A538QC50-F1
#
_cell.length_a   1.000
_cell.length_b   1.000
_cell.length_c   1.000
_cell.angle_alpha   90.00
_cell.angle_beta   90.00
_cell.angle_gamma   90.00
#
_symmetry.space_group_name_H-M   'P 1'
#
loop_
_entity.id
_entity.type
_entity.pdbx_description
1 polymer ?
#
loop_
_entity_poly.entity_id
_entity_poly.type
_entity_poly.pdbx_seq_one_letter_code
_entity_poly.pdbx_strand_id
1 'polypeptide(L)'
;MRTVRAIRYLTPLREGGSVPAVVEADDDGTYVAKFHGAAQGPRALVAELIAGELGRLLGLPVPQLALIEIDALLARSEPDPELQDLLRKSAGLNIALDYLPGALNWEPALAPPPEPELAAAIVWFDAFITNVDRTPKNPNMLRWHRALYLIDHGAALYFHHDWSDHLARSRSPFAMIRNHALLPLAGDMRAADAQLAPRITQAALRDIVAQVPDDCSSRRRSVPSSFDYAVVRVVPRVERGELIIAGVIVSCPTQGYLAARVALDAARLRALSPSTDAAEVEAALALIPLIAAGDPRGGPIAALPRGERFHWLVAPRSAMIQTSPVHTGLCDAPAAALDHLFERLVLLP
;
A
#
# COMPACT_ATOMS: atom_id res chain seq x y z
N MET A 1 7.23 -16.55 3.63
CA MET A 1 6.11 -15.98 4.41
C MET A 1 4.80 -16.08 3.63
N ARG A 2 3.65 -16.28 4.30
CA ARG A 2 2.32 -16.26 3.65
C ARG A 2 1.80 -14.83 3.51
N THR A 3 0.96 -14.60 2.50
CA THR A 3 0.20 -13.35 2.35
C THR A 3 -1.28 -13.65 2.55
N VAL A 4 -1.93 -12.89 3.41
CA VAL A 4 -3.37 -13.02 3.74
C VAL A 4 -4.06 -11.67 3.55
N ARG A 5 -5.38 -11.66 3.39
CA ARG A 5 -6.15 -10.42 3.25
C ARG A 5 -7.00 -10.19 4.50
N ALA A 6 -6.88 -9.02 5.11
CA ALA A 6 -7.71 -8.66 6.25
C ALA A 6 -9.18 -8.56 5.82
N ILE A 7 -10.04 -9.30 6.51
CA ILE A 7 -11.49 -9.30 6.29
C ILE A 7 -12.23 -8.49 7.34
N ARG A 8 -11.66 -8.39 8.55
CA ARG A 8 -12.29 -7.69 9.67
C ARG A 8 -11.26 -7.10 10.61
N TYR A 9 -11.47 -5.84 10.95
CA TYR A 9 -10.73 -5.16 12.00
C TYR A 9 -11.45 -5.38 13.34
N LEU A 10 -10.74 -5.92 14.35
CA LEU A 10 -11.36 -6.31 15.63
C LEU A 10 -11.13 -5.26 16.71
N THR A 11 -9.88 -5.03 17.10
CA THR A 11 -9.56 -4.11 18.19
C THR A 11 -8.16 -3.52 18.04
N PRO A 12 -7.97 -2.22 18.31
CA PRO A 12 -6.64 -1.65 18.47
C PRO A 12 -5.97 -2.17 19.75
N LEU A 13 -4.67 -2.41 19.66
CA LEU A 13 -3.77 -2.62 20.78
C LEU A 13 -3.08 -1.29 21.04
N ARG A 14 -3.58 -0.54 22.03
CA ARG A 14 -3.10 0.81 22.35
C ARG A 14 -1.74 0.74 23.07
N GLU A 15 -0.69 0.45 22.31
CA GLU A 15 0.70 0.44 22.77
C GLU A 15 1.51 1.47 21.95
N GLY A 16 2.05 2.47 22.65
CA GLY A 16 2.95 3.47 22.06
C GLY A 16 2.36 4.23 20.87
N GLY A 17 3.24 4.66 19.96
CA GLY A 17 2.90 5.52 18.81
C GLY A 17 2.55 4.79 17.50
N SER A 18 2.60 3.45 17.46
CA SER A 18 2.33 2.66 16.25
C SER A 18 0.97 1.97 16.20
N VAL A 19 0.23 1.95 17.32
CA VAL A 19 -1.10 1.37 17.52
C VAL A 19 -1.38 0.17 16.59
N PRO A 20 -0.74 -1.00 16.85
CA PRO A 20 -1.09 -2.23 16.15
C PRO A 20 -2.55 -2.61 16.43
N ALA A 21 -3.11 -3.51 15.63
CA ALA A 21 -4.48 -3.98 15.84
C ALA A 21 -4.66 -5.46 15.57
N VAL A 22 -5.61 -6.06 16.27
CA VAL A 22 -6.05 -7.43 15.99
C VAL A 22 -6.99 -7.41 14.80
N VAL A 23 -6.73 -8.27 13.81
CA VAL A 23 -7.51 -8.41 12.58
C VAL A 23 -7.77 -9.89 12.27
N GLU A 24 -8.92 -10.19 11.69
CA GLU A 24 -9.22 -11.49 11.08
C GLU A 24 -8.86 -11.43 9.60
N ALA A 25 -8.31 -12.51 9.06
CA ALA A 25 -7.98 -12.62 7.64
C ALA A 25 -8.82 -13.69 6.91
N ASP A 26 -8.67 -13.75 5.60
CA ASP A 26 -9.41 -14.64 4.70
C ASP A 26 -9.02 -16.12 4.79
N ASP A 27 -8.02 -16.45 5.61
CA ASP A 27 -7.64 -17.82 5.95
C ASP A 27 -8.19 -18.28 7.31
N ASP A 28 -9.22 -17.59 7.82
CA ASP A 28 -9.84 -17.78 9.14
C ASP A 28 -8.87 -17.56 10.33
N GLY A 29 -7.65 -17.08 10.08
CA GLY A 29 -6.66 -16.75 11.08
C GLY A 29 -6.87 -15.37 11.72
N THR A 30 -6.33 -15.20 12.92
CA THR A 30 -6.29 -13.91 13.64
C THR A 30 -4.86 -13.43 13.78
N TYR A 31 -4.63 -12.15 13.52
CA TYR A 31 -3.31 -11.55 13.43
C TYR A 31 -3.23 -10.23 14.19
N VAL A 32 -2.04 -9.91 14.68
CA VAL A 32 -1.68 -8.54 15.07
C VAL A 32 -1.07 -7.85 13.85
N ALA A 33 -1.83 -6.96 13.22
CA ALA A 33 -1.37 -6.14 12.11
C ALA A 33 -0.56 -4.94 12.62
N LYS A 34 0.59 -4.72 11.99
CA LYS A 34 1.43 -3.53 12.13
C LYS A 34 1.35 -2.70 10.86
N PHE A 35 0.92 -1.46 11.03
CA PHE A 35 0.50 -0.60 9.94
C PHE A 35 1.64 0.25 9.36
N HIS A 36 1.77 0.29 8.04
CA HIS A 36 2.84 1.06 7.37
C HIS A 36 2.60 2.58 7.41
N GLY A 37 1.35 3.00 7.58
CA GLY A 37 0.96 4.39 7.79
C GLY A 37 1.17 4.92 9.22
N ALA A 38 1.68 4.09 10.13
CA ALA A 38 1.99 4.47 11.51
C ALA A 38 3.17 5.45 11.60
N ALA A 39 3.27 6.18 12.72
CA ALA A 39 4.31 7.20 12.93
C ALA A 39 5.75 6.67 12.86
N GLN A 40 5.96 5.39 13.20
CA GLN A 40 7.26 4.72 13.11
C GLN A 40 7.72 4.50 11.66
N GLY A 41 6.77 4.48 10.72
CA GLY A 41 6.99 4.38 9.28
C GLY A 41 7.46 3.01 8.80
N PRO A 42 7.66 2.86 7.47
CA PRO A 42 7.95 1.56 6.84
C PRO A 42 9.29 0.93 7.26
N ARG A 43 10.27 1.72 7.73
CA ARG A 43 11.57 1.17 8.14
C ARG A 43 11.47 0.30 9.40
N ALA A 44 10.62 0.69 10.36
CA ALA A 44 10.35 -0.12 11.54
C ALA A 44 9.67 -1.45 11.17
N LEU A 45 8.80 -1.43 10.16
CA LEU A 45 8.20 -2.66 9.61
C LEU A 45 9.25 -3.58 8.97
N VAL A 46 10.16 -3.03 8.17
CA VAL A 46 11.27 -3.80 7.61
C VAL A 46 12.14 -4.41 8.71
N ALA A 47 12.41 -3.65 9.78
CA ALA A 47 13.14 -4.16 10.94
C ALA A 47 12.37 -5.29 11.65
N GLU A 48 11.06 -5.15 11.86
CA GLU A 48 10.19 -6.19 12.42
C GLU A 48 10.28 -7.48 11.61
N LEU A 49 10.18 -7.39 10.28
CA LEU A 49 10.24 -8.55 9.38
C LEU A 49 11.59 -9.24 9.46
N ILE A 50 12.68 -8.49 9.24
CA ILE A 50 14.03 -9.07 9.15
C ILE A 50 14.43 -9.66 10.50
N ALA A 51 14.22 -8.92 11.60
CA ALA A 51 14.55 -9.41 12.93
C ALA A 51 13.63 -10.58 13.33
N GLY A 52 12.33 -10.48 13.08
CA GLY A 52 11.38 -11.55 13.39
C GLY A 52 11.71 -12.86 12.69
N GLU A 53 11.92 -12.83 11.37
CA GLU A 53 12.30 -14.01 10.58
C GLU A 53 13.69 -14.53 10.94
N LEU A 54 14.65 -13.67 11.28
CA LEU A 54 15.96 -14.09 11.78
C LEU A 54 15.84 -14.80 13.15
N GLY A 55 15.03 -14.26 14.06
CA GLY A 55 14.74 -14.91 15.35
C GLY A 55 14.11 -16.29 15.16
N ARG A 56 13.14 -16.41 14.24
CA ARG A 56 12.53 -17.70 13.87
C ARG A 56 13.55 -18.67 13.27
N LEU A 57 14.41 -18.20 12.36
CA LEU A 57 15.49 -19.00 11.79
C LEU A 57 16.42 -19.55 12.87
N LEU A 58 16.68 -18.78 13.92
CA LEU A 58 17.51 -19.17 15.07
C LEU A 58 16.78 -20.09 16.07
N GLY A 59 15.48 -20.34 15.86
CA GLY A 59 14.66 -21.15 16.76
C GLY A 59 14.22 -20.43 18.03
N LEU A 60 14.31 -19.08 18.06
CA LEU A 60 13.75 -18.28 19.12
C LEU A 60 12.22 -18.23 19.01
N PRO A 61 11.51 -18.08 20.13
CA PRO A 61 10.05 -18.13 20.14
C PRO A 61 9.48 -16.79 19.65
N VAL A 62 9.47 -16.58 18.35
CA VAL A 62 8.81 -15.43 17.71
C VAL A 62 7.51 -15.94 17.06
N PRO A 63 6.36 -15.27 17.26
CA PRO A 63 5.13 -15.62 16.55
C PRO A 63 5.36 -15.69 15.03
N GLN A 64 4.56 -16.46 14.31
CA GLN A 64 4.73 -16.55 12.87
C GLN A 64 4.40 -15.20 12.22
N LEU A 65 5.26 -14.74 11.33
CA LEU A 65 5.02 -13.53 10.55
C LEU A 65 4.18 -13.88 9.30
N ALA A 66 3.38 -12.91 8.89
CA ALA A 66 2.61 -12.92 7.67
C ALA A 66 2.65 -11.53 7.02
N LEU A 67 2.44 -11.49 5.72
CA LEU A 67 2.06 -10.26 5.03
C LEU A 67 0.54 -10.16 5.07
N ILE A 68 0.02 -8.96 5.31
CA ILE A 68 -1.43 -8.74 5.38
C ILE A 68 -1.86 -7.58 4.50
N GLU A 69 -2.79 -7.83 3.59
CA GLU A 69 -3.39 -6.79 2.76
C GLU A 69 -4.57 -6.13 3.51
N ILE A 70 -4.49 -4.82 3.70
CA ILE A 70 -5.50 -4.00 4.38
C ILE A 70 -6.26 -3.20 3.32
N ASP A 71 -7.58 -3.33 3.28
CA ASP A 71 -8.44 -2.46 2.48
C ASP A 71 -8.77 -1.17 3.26
N ALA A 72 -8.69 -0.01 2.61
CA ALA A 72 -9.10 1.27 3.19
C ALA A 72 -10.56 1.27 3.69
N LEU A 73 -11.41 0.38 3.17
CA LEU A 73 -12.79 0.19 3.62
C LEU A 73 -12.88 -0.31 5.07
N LEU A 74 -11.86 -1.02 5.58
CA LEU A 74 -11.82 -1.46 6.98
C LEU A 74 -11.80 -0.29 7.97
N ALA A 75 -11.35 0.90 7.53
CA ALA A 75 -11.42 2.10 8.35
C ALA A 75 -12.86 2.52 8.70
N ARG A 76 -13.89 2.04 7.98
CA ARG A 76 -15.28 2.41 8.26
C ARG A 76 -15.82 1.79 9.54
N SER A 77 -15.27 0.67 9.99
CA SER A 77 -15.72 -0.02 11.21
C SER A 77 -15.08 0.50 12.50
N GLU A 78 -14.03 1.32 12.39
CA GLU A 78 -13.32 1.89 13.54
C GLU A 78 -13.96 3.23 13.94
N PRO A 79 -14.48 3.38 15.17
CA PRO A 79 -15.09 4.64 15.63
C PRO A 79 -14.09 5.79 15.82
N ASP A 80 -12.82 5.50 16.11
CA ASP A 80 -11.80 6.51 16.40
C ASP A 80 -11.24 7.15 15.10
N PRO A 81 -11.46 8.45 14.84
CA PRO A 81 -11.03 9.10 13.60
C PRO A 81 -9.52 9.04 13.34
N GLU A 82 -8.69 9.01 14.39
CA GLU A 82 -7.23 8.91 14.23
C GLU A 82 -6.84 7.52 13.71
N LEU A 83 -7.49 6.47 14.22
CA LEU A 83 -7.29 5.09 13.78
C LEU A 83 -7.91 4.85 12.39
N GLN A 84 -9.02 5.52 12.06
CA GLN A 84 -9.53 5.49 10.67
C GLN A 84 -8.51 6.05 9.68
N ASP A 85 -7.90 7.18 10.00
CA ASP A 85 -6.89 7.81 9.14
C ASP A 85 -5.64 6.92 9.03
N LEU A 86 -5.20 6.31 10.13
CA LEU A 86 -4.14 5.30 10.13
C LEU A 86 -4.46 4.15 9.18
N LEU A 87 -5.64 3.54 9.28
CA LEU A 87 -6.05 2.42 8.43
C LEU A 87 -6.13 2.82 6.95
N ARG A 88 -6.66 4.01 6.64
CA ARG A 88 -6.70 4.53 5.26
C ARG A 88 -5.30 4.76 4.69
N LYS A 89 -4.41 5.36 5.49
CA LYS A 89 -3.00 5.54 5.12
C LYS A 89 -2.27 4.22 4.95
N SER A 90 -2.75 3.18 5.63
CA SER A 90 -2.16 1.84 5.65
C SER A 90 -2.83 0.88 4.67
N ALA A 91 -3.61 1.37 3.70
CA ALA A 91 -4.17 0.53 2.65
C ALA A 91 -3.06 -0.17 1.84
N GLY A 92 -3.31 -1.41 1.42
CA GLY A 92 -2.34 -2.27 0.75
C GLY A 92 -1.59 -3.18 1.73
N LEU A 93 -0.35 -3.52 1.38
CA LEU A 93 0.41 -4.57 2.06
C LEU A 93 1.07 -4.07 3.35
N ASN A 94 0.84 -4.79 4.45
CA ASN A 94 1.36 -4.54 5.78
C ASN A 94 2.01 -5.82 6.35
N ILE A 95 2.56 -5.72 7.55
CA ILE A 95 3.10 -6.86 8.28
C ILE A 95 2.12 -7.29 9.36
N ALA A 96 1.99 -8.59 9.54
CA ALA A 96 1.22 -9.21 10.59
C ALA A 96 2.07 -10.23 11.35
N LEU A 97 1.72 -10.44 12.61
CA LEU A 97 2.17 -11.57 13.41
C LEU A 97 0.94 -12.38 13.82
N ASP A 98 1.06 -13.70 13.95
CA ASP A 98 0.00 -14.51 14.53
C ASP A 98 -0.41 -13.94 15.89
N TYR A 99 -1.71 -13.74 16.08
CA TYR A 99 -2.25 -13.35 17.37
C TYR A 99 -2.22 -14.54 18.33
N LEU A 100 -1.71 -14.35 19.54
CA LEU A 100 -1.62 -15.39 20.57
C LEU A 100 -2.77 -15.20 21.59
N PRO A 101 -3.88 -15.95 21.49
CA PRO A 101 -5.06 -15.70 22.31
C PRO A 101 -4.78 -16.00 23.78
N GLY A 102 -5.11 -15.04 24.65
CA GLY A 102 -4.89 -15.16 26.09
C GLY A 102 -3.42 -15.06 26.53
N ALA A 103 -2.53 -14.61 25.63
CA ALA A 103 -1.17 -14.27 26.02
C ALA A 103 -1.17 -13.08 27.00
N LEU A 104 -0.23 -13.11 27.94
CA LEU A 104 -0.03 -12.05 28.93
C LEU A 104 1.33 -11.39 28.70
N ASN A 105 1.47 -10.12 29.03
CA ASN A 105 2.79 -9.48 29.05
C ASN A 105 3.72 -10.24 30.01
N TRP A 106 4.96 -10.47 29.58
CA TRP A 106 5.96 -11.07 30.42
C TRP A 106 6.43 -10.06 31.47
N GLU A 107 6.51 -10.53 32.70
CA GLU A 107 6.98 -9.77 33.86
C GLU A 107 8.07 -10.60 34.56
N PRO A 108 9.14 -9.98 35.09
CA PRO A 108 10.21 -10.70 35.78
C PRO A 108 9.74 -11.55 36.97
N ALA A 109 8.63 -11.14 37.61
CA ALA A 109 8.05 -11.83 38.75
C ALA A 109 7.21 -13.06 38.36
N LEU A 110 6.89 -13.28 37.08
CA LEU A 110 6.08 -14.40 36.63
C LEU A 110 6.89 -15.70 36.57
N ALA A 111 6.53 -16.65 37.43
CA ALA A 111 7.11 -17.99 37.46
C ALA A 111 6.48 -18.95 36.42
N PRO A 112 7.24 -19.94 35.90
CA PRO A 112 8.69 -20.08 36.07
C PRO A 112 9.45 -19.06 35.20
N PRO A 113 10.64 -18.60 35.63
CA PRO A 113 11.50 -17.78 34.78
C PRO A 113 11.87 -18.54 33.49
N PRO A 114 12.26 -17.84 32.42
CA PRO A 114 12.84 -18.50 31.25
C PRO A 114 14.12 -19.25 31.64
N GLU A 115 14.39 -20.36 30.96
CA GLU A 115 15.64 -21.12 31.15
C GLU A 115 16.86 -20.24 30.83
N PRO A 116 17.97 -20.36 31.58
CA PRO A 116 19.16 -19.53 31.39
C PRO A 116 19.72 -19.56 29.97
N GLU A 117 19.65 -20.71 29.31
CA GLU A 117 20.11 -20.90 27.93
C GLU A 117 19.24 -20.11 26.94
N LEU A 118 17.92 -20.13 27.12
CA LEU A 118 17.00 -19.34 26.30
C LEU A 118 17.20 -17.84 26.56
N ALA A 119 17.36 -17.44 27.81
CA ALA A 119 17.65 -16.05 28.17
C ALA A 119 18.96 -15.56 27.53
N ALA A 120 20.03 -16.37 27.58
CA ALA A 120 21.30 -16.05 26.91
C ALA A 120 21.15 -15.96 25.39
N ALA A 121 20.41 -16.88 24.77
CA ALA A 121 20.13 -16.86 23.33
C ALA A 121 19.39 -15.58 22.90
N ILE A 122 18.40 -15.12 23.69
CA ILE A 122 17.64 -13.89 23.42
C ILE A 122 18.52 -12.66 23.61
N VAL A 123 19.29 -12.57 24.70
CA VAL A 123 20.22 -11.44 24.93
C VAL A 123 21.26 -11.38 23.81
N TRP A 124 21.80 -12.53 23.39
CA TRP A 124 22.78 -12.60 22.31
C TRP A 124 22.16 -12.12 20.99
N PHE A 125 20.94 -12.57 20.71
CA PHE A 125 20.22 -12.19 19.50
C PHE A 125 19.92 -10.69 19.45
N ASP A 126 19.40 -10.13 20.55
CA ASP A 126 19.11 -8.69 20.64
C ASP A 126 20.38 -7.84 20.56
N ALA A 127 21.52 -8.35 21.03
CA ALA A 127 22.81 -7.72 20.81
C ALA A 127 23.21 -7.73 19.33
N PHE A 128 23.02 -8.86 18.65
CA PHE A 128 23.33 -9.04 17.23
C PHE A 128 22.49 -8.12 16.34
N ILE A 129 21.18 -8.04 16.58
CA ILE A 129 20.28 -7.16 15.81
C ILE A 129 20.26 -5.72 16.33
N THR A 130 21.04 -5.36 17.36
CA THR A 130 21.07 -4.03 17.99
C THR A 130 19.69 -3.55 18.46
N ASN A 131 18.92 -4.43 19.10
CA ASN A 131 17.61 -4.10 19.66
C ASN A 131 17.77 -3.25 20.93
N VAL A 132 17.31 -2.00 20.86
CA VAL A 132 17.41 -1.05 21.97
C VAL A 132 16.22 -1.10 22.93
N ASP A 133 15.11 -1.71 22.54
CA ASP A 133 13.83 -1.50 23.22
C ASP A 133 13.48 -2.60 24.24
N ARG A 134 14.12 -3.79 24.17
CA ARG A 134 13.88 -4.91 25.08
C ARG A 134 14.48 -4.69 26.48
N THR A 135 13.86 -3.81 27.23
CA THR A 135 14.31 -3.35 28.55
C THR A 135 13.40 -3.83 29.67
N PRO A 136 13.81 -3.81 30.95
CA PRO A 136 12.92 -4.14 32.07
C PRO A 136 11.64 -3.30 32.13
N LYS A 137 11.65 -2.08 31.58
CA LYS A 137 10.47 -1.19 31.54
C LYS A 137 9.50 -1.55 30.43
N ASN A 138 10.03 -1.98 29.29
CA ASN A 138 9.26 -2.42 28.15
C ASN A 138 9.84 -3.73 27.60
N PRO A 139 9.48 -4.89 28.18
CA PRO A 139 10.11 -6.14 27.80
C PRO A 139 9.75 -6.62 26.39
N ASN A 140 8.65 -6.11 25.79
CA ASN A 140 8.14 -6.55 24.48
C ASN A 140 8.12 -8.07 24.34
N MET A 141 7.70 -8.77 25.39
CA MET A 141 7.65 -10.23 25.45
C MET A 141 6.30 -10.65 25.99
N LEU A 142 5.80 -11.77 25.50
CA LEU A 142 4.56 -12.38 25.93
C LEU A 142 4.82 -13.72 26.60
N ARG A 143 3.96 -14.09 27.54
CA ARG A 143 3.81 -15.45 28.06
C ARG A 143 2.54 -16.05 27.47
N TRP A 144 2.69 -17.14 26.72
CA TRP A 144 1.58 -17.88 26.12
C TRP A 144 1.78 -19.38 26.31
N HIS A 145 0.77 -20.05 26.87
CA HIS A 145 0.84 -21.48 27.27
C HIS A 145 2.14 -21.85 28.01
N ARG A 146 2.56 -21.01 28.98
CA ARG A 146 3.80 -21.14 29.79
C ARG A 146 5.11 -20.93 29.03
N ALA A 147 5.09 -20.76 27.72
CA ALA A 147 6.25 -20.41 26.90
C ALA A 147 6.40 -18.88 26.78
N LEU A 148 7.65 -18.44 26.67
CA LEU A 148 8.00 -17.05 26.37
C LEU A 148 7.90 -16.83 24.87
N TYR A 149 7.42 -15.67 24.43
CA TYR A 149 7.42 -15.23 23.04
C TYR A 149 7.99 -13.82 22.92
N LEU A 150 8.79 -13.59 21.88
CA LEU A 150 9.37 -12.29 21.54
C LEU A 150 8.44 -11.56 20.57
N ILE A 151 8.08 -10.33 20.89
CA ILE A 151 7.36 -9.44 20.00
C ILE A 151 8.13 -8.12 19.84
N ASP A 152 7.64 -7.30 18.93
CA ASP A 152 8.06 -5.92 18.68
C ASP A 152 9.57 -5.71 18.49
N HIS A 153 10.05 -6.10 17.31
CA HIS A 153 11.42 -5.86 16.86
C HIS A 153 11.54 -4.60 16.00
N GLY A 154 10.51 -3.75 15.94
CA GLY A 154 10.51 -2.55 15.10
C GLY A 154 11.62 -1.53 15.43
N ALA A 155 12.14 -1.56 16.66
CA ALA A 155 13.25 -0.72 17.11
C ALA A 155 14.64 -1.37 16.94
N ALA A 156 14.71 -2.57 16.34
CA ALA A 156 15.97 -3.23 16.03
C ALA A 156 16.62 -2.67 14.75
N LEU A 157 17.82 -3.18 14.44
CA LEU A 157 18.62 -2.81 13.27
C LEU A 157 18.82 -1.29 13.18
N TYR A 158 19.10 -0.65 14.31
CA TYR A 158 19.07 0.81 14.49
C TYR A 158 19.88 1.61 13.44
N PHE A 159 20.86 0.97 12.79
CA PHE A 159 21.60 1.55 11.66
C PHE A 159 20.70 1.98 10.48
N HIS A 160 19.47 1.48 10.34
CA HIS A 160 18.57 1.88 9.25
C HIS A 160 18.12 3.35 9.32
N HIS A 161 18.35 4.03 10.44
CA HIS A 161 18.18 5.48 10.58
C HIS A 161 19.36 6.27 9.99
N ASP A 162 20.56 5.67 9.98
CA ASP A 162 21.79 6.29 9.48
C ASP A 162 22.75 5.24 8.91
N TRP A 163 22.83 5.20 7.58
CA TRP A 163 23.65 4.28 6.81
C TRP A 163 25.12 4.69 6.73
N SER A 164 25.49 5.87 7.23
CA SER A 164 26.90 6.27 7.31
C SER A 164 27.66 5.34 8.26
N ASP A 165 28.87 4.95 7.85
CA ASP A 165 29.78 4.09 8.62
C ASP A 165 29.17 2.78 9.15
N HIS A 166 28.08 2.28 8.54
CA HIS A 166 27.35 1.11 9.02
C HIS A 166 28.24 -0.15 9.11
N LEU A 167 29.21 -0.32 8.20
CA LEU A 167 30.18 -1.43 8.24
C LEU A 167 31.17 -1.33 9.41
N ALA A 168 31.52 -0.11 9.83
CA ALA A 168 32.37 0.08 11.00
C ALA A 168 31.54 -0.15 12.27
N ARG A 169 30.32 0.39 12.32
CA ARG A 169 29.38 0.23 13.44
C ARG A 169 28.95 -1.22 13.64
N SER A 170 28.82 -2.02 12.57
CA SER A 170 28.49 -3.44 12.67
C SER A 170 29.56 -4.27 13.37
N ARG A 171 30.77 -3.74 13.53
CA ARG A 171 31.88 -4.38 14.27
C ARG A 171 32.04 -3.81 15.68
N SER A 172 31.29 -2.76 16.03
CA SER A 172 31.36 -2.11 17.33
C SER A 172 30.50 -2.84 18.37
N PRO A 173 30.91 -2.91 19.64
CA PRO A 173 30.08 -3.48 20.70
C PRO A 173 28.78 -2.70 20.89
N PHE A 174 27.66 -3.39 21.02
CA PHE A 174 26.37 -2.79 21.33
C PHE A 174 26.23 -2.53 22.84
N ALA A 175 26.72 -1.38 23.32
CA ALA A 175 26.78 -1.06 24.75
C ALA A 175 25.42 -1.02 25.47
N MET A 176 24.33 -0.75 24.75
CA MET A 176 22.98 -0.66 25.33
C MET A 176 22.44 -2.01 25.81
N ILE A 177 23.04 -3.13 25.39
CA ILE A 177 22.64 -4.47 25.83
C ILE A 177 22.70 -4.67 27.35
N ARG A 178 23.51 -3.88 28.06
CA ARG A 178 23.59 -3.89 29.53
C ARG A 178 22.25 -3.61 30.22
N ASN A 179 21.31 -2.99 29.51
CA ASN A 179 19.98 -2.65 30.00
C ASN A 179 18.91 -3.69 29.61
N HIS A 180 19.30 -4.85 29.08
CA HIS A 180 18.36 -5.84 28.56
C HIS A 180 17.59 -6.57 29.66
N ALA A 181 16.28 -6.78 29.45
CA ALA A 181 15.36 -7.35 30.45
C ALA A 181 15.80 -8.72 31.00
N LEU A 182 16.31 -9.60 30.13
CA LEU A 182 16.73 -10.97 30.48
C LEU A 182 18.21 -11.10 30.87
N LEU A 183 19.00 -10.02 30.83
CA LEU A 183 20.43 -10.11 31.14
C LEU A 183 20.72 -10.70 32.53
N PRO A 184 19.94 -10.40 33.60
CA PRO A 184 20.15 -11.01 34.91
C PRO A 184 19.87 -12.52 34.98
N LEU A 185 19.14 -13.07 33.99
CA LEU A 185 18.73 -14.48 33.93
C LEU A 185 19.56 -15.28 32.92
N ALA A 186 20.37 -14.60 32.10
CA ALA A 186 21.12 -15.23 31.02
C ALA A 186 22.24 -16.14 31.56
N GLY A 187 22.32 -17.34 30.99
CA GLY A 187 23.44 -18.26 31.16
C GLY A 187 24.66 -17.88 30.31
N ASP A 188 25.33 -18.87 29.72
CA ASP A 188 26.57 -18.66 28.97
C ASP A 188 26.34 -18.04 27.58
N MET A 189 26.69 -16.76 27.46
CA MET A 189 26.63 -16.00 26.21
C MET A 189 27.59 -16.53 25.13
N ARG A 190 28.71 -17.15 25.50
CA ARG A 190 29.65 -17.75 24.53
C ARG A 190 29.10 -19.04 23.96
N ALA A 191 28.38 -19.82 24.77
CA ALA A 191 27.68 -21.00 24.30
C ALA A 191 26.57 -20.62 23.31
N ALA A 192 25.80 -19.56 23.61
CA ALA A 192 24.82 -19.01 22.69
C ALA A 192 25.47 -18.56 21.36
N ASP A 193 26.61 -17.86 21.42
CA ASP A 193 27.36 -17.43 20.22
C ASP A 193 27.79 -18.63 19.35
N ALA A 194 28.41 -19.64 19.96
CA ALA A 194 28.86 -20.84 19.26
C ALA A 194 27.71 -21.62 18.60
N GLN A 195 26.51 -21.58 19.19
CA GLN A 195 25.32 -22.25 18.67
C GLN A 195 24.62 -21.44 17.56
N LEU A 196 24.48 -20.13 17.73
CA LEU A 196 23.62 -19.29 16.90
C LEU A 196 24.36 -18.66 15.72
N ALA A 197 25.59 -18.17 15.93
CA ALA A 197 26.35 -17.46 14.90
C ALA A 197 26.52 -18.26 13.59
N PRO A 198 26.84 -19.57 13.61
CA PRO A 198 27.01 -20.35 12.38
C PRO A 198 25.74 -20.48 11.53
N ARG A 199 24.55 -20.29 12.12
CA ARG A 199 23.26 -20.36 11.41
C ARG A 199 22.97 -19.08 10.61
N ILE A 200 23.63 -17.97 10.94
CA ILE A 200 23.48 -16.69 10.25
C ILE A 200 24.43 -16.64 9.05
N THR A 201 24.02 -17.30 7.97
CA THR A 201 24.79 -17.32 6.72
C THR A 201 24.35 -16.20 5.77
N GLN A 202 25.21 -15.82 4.83
CA GLN A 202 24.85 -14.84 3.80
C GLN A 202 23.66 -15.32 2.94
N ALA A 203 23.53 -16.62 2.70
CA ALA A 203 22.39 -17.20 1.99
C ALA A 203 21.10 -16.98 2.79
N ALA A 204 21.10 -17.36 4.08
CA ALA A 204 19.94 -17.18 4.95
C ALA A 204 19.52 -15.70 5.08
N LEU A 205 20.49 -14.78 5.19
CA LEU A 205 20.20 -13.34 5.21
C LEU A 205 19.59 -12.86 3.89
N ARG A 206 20.08 -13.32 2.74
CA ARG A 206 19.47 -12.99 1.44
C ARG A 206 18.04 -13.51 1.33
N ASP A 207 17.79 -14.74 1.79
CA ASP A 207 16.46 -15.34 1.76
C ASP A 207 15.48 -14.56 2.64
N ILE A 208 15.91 -14.11 3.82
CA ILE A 208 15.10 -13.25 4.70
C ILE A 208 14.84 -11.89 4.05
N VAL A 209 15.88 -11.23 3.53
CA VAL A 209 15.74 -9.91 2.88
C VAL A 209 14.83 -9.98 1.66
N ALA A 210 14.86 -11.08 0.89
CA ALA A 210 13.98 -11.30 -0.26
C ALA A 210 12.48 -11.45 0.13
N GLN A 211 12.17 -11.67 1.41
CA GLN A 211 10.79 -11.69 1.90
C GLN A 211 10.26 -10.28 2.20
N VAL A 212 11.12 -9.26 2.26
CA VAL A 212 10.70 -7.86 2.44
C VAL A 212 10.00 -7.41 1.15
N PRO A 213 8.71 -7.01 1.20
CA PRO A 213 8.02 -6.56 0.00
C PRO A 213 8.66 -5.31 -0.58
N ASP A 214 8.76 -5.25 -1.92
CA ASP A 214 9.21 -4.06 -2.64
C ASP A 214 8.36 -2.82 -2.27
N ASP A 215 7.08 -3.02 -1.97
CA ASP A 215 6.12 -1.97 -1.57
C ASP A 215 6.40 -1.38 -0.17
N CYS A 216 7.18 -2.05 0.69
CA CYS A 216 7.70 -1.43 1.93
C CYS A 216 8.73 -0.33 1.61
N SER A 217 9.24 -0.28 0.38
CA SER A 217 10.01 0.84 -0.18
C SER A 217 9.10 1.74 -1.05
N SER A 218 8.40 2.67 -0.37
CA SER A 218 7.94 3.94 -0.95
C SER A 218 7.10 3.99 -2.24
N ARG A 219 6.49 2.91 -2.76
CA ARG A 219 5.52 3.02 -3.88
C ARG A 219 4.08 2.86 -3.42
N ARG A 220 3.46 4.01 -3.11
CA ARG A 220 2.00 4.17 -2.97
C ARG A 220 1.27 3.48 -4.13
N ARG A 221 0.37 2.53 -3.84
CA ARG A 221 -0.87 2.43 -4.65
C ARG A 221 -1.80 3.54 -4.17
N SER A 222 -2.09 4.49 -5.06
CA SER A 222 -3.06 5.55 -4.79
C SER A 222 -4.43 4.93 -4.53
N VAL A 223 -5.22 5.53 -3.63
CA VAL A 223 -6.67 5.33 -3.66
C VAL A 223 -7.15 5.72 -5.06
N PRO A 224 -7.83 4.83 -5.80
CA PRO A 224 -8.26 5.15 -7.15
C PRO A 224 -9.16 6.38 -7.11
N SER A 225 -8.85 7.34 -7.97
CA SER A 225 -9.61 8.58 -8.09
C SER A 225 -10.87 8.34 -8.92
N SER A 226 -11.99 8.93 -8.51
CA SER A 226 -13.16 8.95 -9.37
C SER A 226 -12.92 9.85 -10.58
N PHE A 227 -13.33 9.39 -11.75
CA PHE A 227 -13.33 10.17 -12.97
C PHE A 227 -14.70 10.11 -13.62
N ASP A 228 -15.04 11.18 -14.31
CA ASP A 228 -16.23 11.29 -15.14
C ASP A 228 -15.83 11.22 -16.62
N TYR A 229 -16.61 10.53 -17.44
CA TYR A 229 -16.37 10.44 -18.87
C TYR A 229 -17.66 10.59 -19.68
N ALA A 230 -17.50 11.07 -20.91
CA ALA A 230 -18.56 11.15 -21.90
C ALA A 230 -18.05 10.66 -23.25
N VAL A 231 -18.92 10.01 -24.01
CA VAL A 231 -18.63 9.49 -25.35
C VAL A 231 -19.06 10.54 -26.38
N VAL A 232 -18.15 10.90 -27.27
CA VAL A 232 -18.42 11.76 -28.43
C VAL A 232 -18.99 10.91 -29.55
N ARG A 233 -20.11 11.35 -30.10
CA ARG A 233 -20.89 10.65 -31.12
C ARG A 233 -21.09 11.55 -32.33
N VAL A 234 -20.87 11.00 -33.52
CA VAL A 234 -21.26 11.62 -34.78
C VAL A 234 -22.59 11.03 -35.21
N VAL A 235 -23.60 11.89 -35.35
CA VAL A 235 -24.98 11.57 -35.71
C VAL A 235 -25.27 12.24 -37.04
N PRO A 236 -24.99 11.59 -38.18
CA PRO A 236 -25.11 12.23 -39.49
C PRO A 236 -26.55 12.58 -39.87
N ARG A 237 -27.53 11.83 -39.35
CA ARG A 237 -28.97 12.09 -39.53
C ARG A 237 -29.74 11.75 -38.25
N VAL A 238 -30.18 12.79 -37.54
CA VAL A 238 -30.84 12.66 -36.23
C VAL A 238 -32.13 11.86 -36.34
N GLU A 239 -32.87 12.00 -37.44
CA GLU A 239 -34.17 11.35 -37.66
C GLU A 239 -34.06 9.83 -37.81
N ARG A 240 -32.87 9.32 -38.17
CA ARG A 240 -32.63 7.88 -38.34
C ARG A 240 -32.05 7.23 -37.09
N GLY A 241 -31.61 8.00 -36.11
CA GLY A 241 -30.96 7.48 -34.90
C GLY A 241 -29.62 6.77 -35.15
N GLU A 242 -29.05 6.89 -36.35
CA GLU A 242 -27.75 6.32 -36.70
C GLU A 242 -26.62 7.12 -36.05
N LEU A 243 -25.65 6.44 -35.43
CA LEU A 243 -24.52 7.10 -34.78
C LEU A 243 -23.22 6.32 -34.93
N ILE A 244 -22.11 7.07 -34.92
CA ILE A 244 -20.75 6.55 -34.84
C ILE A 244 -20.13 7.09 -33.56
N ILE A 245 -19.54 6.21 -32.75
CA ILE A 245 -18.72 6.65 -31.62
C ILE A 245 -17.39 7.16 -32.20
N ALA A 246 -17.06 8.42 -31.93
CA ALA A 246 -15.93 9.12 -32.54
C ALA A 246 -14.93 9.69 -31.52
N GLY A 247 -15.16 9.47 -30.23
CA GLY A 247 -14.22 9.93 -29.20
C GLY A 247 -14.70 9.71 -27.77
N VAL A 248 -13.81 9.98 -26.83
CA VAL A 248 -14.06 9.94 -25.38
C VAL A 248 -13.42 11.17 -24.73
N ILE A 249 -14.13 11.76 -23.79
CA ILE A 249 -13.65 12.85 -22.94
C ILE A 249 -13.59 12.30 -21.51
N VAL A 250 -12.48 12.52 -20.79
CA VAL A 250 -12.29 12.10 -19.39
C VAL A 250 -11.92 13.30 -18.53
N SER A 251 -12.62 13.47 -17.42
CA SER A 251 -12.31 14.45 -16.37
C SER A 251 -12.08 13.76 -15.02
N CYS A 252 -10.98 14.07 -14.37
CA CYS A 252 -10.69 13.63 -13.00
C CYS A 252 -10.30 14.87 -12.18
N PRO A 253 -11.27 15.53 -11.51
CA PRO A 253 -11.02 16.78 -10.78
C PRO A 253 -9.98 16.63 -9.68
N THR A 254 -10.00 15.51 -8.96
CA THR A 254 -9.08 15.21 -7.85
C THR A 254 -7.63 15.08 -8.28
N GLN A 255 -7.38 14.58 -9.51
CA GLN A 255 -6.04 14.53 -10.11
C GLN A 255 -5.76 15.71 -11.06
N GLY A 256 -6.65 16.69 -11.15
CA GLY A 256 -6.48 17.84 -12.04
C GLY A 256 -6.39 17.46 -13.53
N TYR A 257 -7.07 16.40 -13.96
CA TYR A 257 -7.00 15.88 -15.32
C TYR A 257 -8.27 16.22 -16.13
N LEU A 258 -8.08 16.67 -17.36
CA LEU A 258 -9.12 16.76 -18.39
C LEU A 258 -8.44 16.56 -19.74
N ALA A 259 -8.88 15.56 -20.48
CA ALA A 259 -8.39 15.31 -21.82
C ALA A 259 -9.46 14.58 -22.65
N ALA A 260 -9.28 14.63 -23.96
CA ALA A 260 -10.15 13.92 -24.88
C ALA A 260 -9.32 13.29 -26.00
N ARG A 261 -9.78 12.15 -26.50
CA ARG A 261 -9.28 11.52 -27.71
C ARG A 261 -10.42 11.33 -28.69
N VAL A 262 -10.15 11.59 -29.96
CA VAL A 262 -11.12 11.48 -31.04
C VAL A 262 -10.50 10.72 -32.21
N ALA A 263 -11.30 9.91 -32.89
CA ALA A 263 -10.99 9.28 -34.16
C ALA A 263 -12.30 9.06 -34.90
N LEU A 264 -12.33 9.45 -36.17
CA LEU A 264 -13.48 9.24 -37.04
C LEU A 264 -13.19 8.08 -38.01
N ASP A 265 -14.09 7.10 -38.05
CA ASP A 265 -14.13 6.15 -39.15
C ASP A 265 -14.85 6.79 -40.36
N ALA A 266 -14.07 7.43 -41.23
CA ALA A 266 -14.58 8.09 -42.42
C ALA A 266 -15.22 7.11 -43.42
N ALA A 267 -14.86 5.83 -43.41
CA ALA A 267 -15.50 4.82 -44.27
C ALA A 267 -16.90 4.51 -43.76
N ARG A 268 -17.06 4.31 -42.45
CA ARG A 268 -18.36 4.09 -41.80
C ARG A 268 -19.28 5.30 -41.91
N LEU A 269 -18.74 6.52 -41.77
CA LEU A 269 -19.52 7.74 -41.96
C LEU A 269 -20.09 7.83 -43.38
N ARG A 270 -19.25 7.58 -44.39
CA ARG A 270 -19.68 7.57 -45.80
C ARG A 270 -20.72 6.48 -46.08
N ALA A 271 -20.62 5.33 -45.42
CA ALA A 271 -21.59 4.25 -45.56
C ALA A 271 -22.97 4.61 -44.96
N LEU A 272 -23.01 5.30 -43.82
CA LEU A 272 -24.26 5.75 -43.19
C LEU A 272 -24.87 6.96 -43.91
N SER A 273 -24.05 7.93 -44.29
CA SER A 273 -24.50 9.16 -44.95
C SER A 273 -23.47 9.63 -45.99
N PRO A 274 -23.62 9.21 -47.26
CA PRO A 274 -22.72 9.60 -48.35
C PRO A 274 -22.67 11.11 -48.60
N SER A 275 -23.71 11.85 -48.19
CA SER A 275 -23.83 13.30 -48.35
C SER A 275 -23.14 14.10 -47.25
N THR A 276 -22.65 13.46 -46.17
CA THR A 276 -21.99 14.15 -45.06
C THR A 276 -20.51 14.36 -45.39
N ASP A 277 -20.02 15.60 -45.28
CA ASP A 277 -18.61 15.92 -45.49
C ASP A 277 -17.76 15.43 -44.30
N ALA A 278 -16.97 14.38 -44.54
CA ALA A 278 -16.11 13.81 -43.50
C ALA A 278 -15.01 14.79 -43.05
N ALA A 279 -14.50 15.64 -43.94
CA ALA A 279 -13.42 16.58 -43.60
C ALA A 279 -13.92 17.68 -42.66
N GLU A 280 -15.15 18.16 -42.87
CA GLU A 280 -15.79 19.12 -41.97
C GLU A 280 -16.03 18.51 -40.58
N VAL A 281 -16.49 17.25 -40.52
CA VAL A 281 -16.69 16.53 -39.25
C VAL A 281 -15.37 16.31 -38.52
N GLU A 282 -14.30 15.90 -39.23
CA GLU A 282 -12.97 15.73 -38.64
C GLU A 282 -12.43 17.05 -38.08
N ALA A 283 -12.57 18.16 -38.81
CA ALA A 283 -12.15 19.48 -38.36
C ALA A 283 -12.89 19.90 -37.08
N ALA A 284 -14.20 19.64 -37.01
CA ALA A 284 -15.01 19.93 -35.83
C ALA A 284 -14.63 19.04 -34.63
N LEU A 285 -14.39 17.74 -34.85
CA LEU A 285 -13.92 16.82 -33.80
C LEU A 285 -12.54 17.20 -33.26
N ALA A 286 -11.64 17.70 -34.11
CA ALA A 286 -10.28 18.09 -33.73
C ALA A 286 -10.23 19.24 -32.71
N LEU A 287 -11.31 20.03 -32.58
CA LEU A 287 -11.40 21.08 -31.55
C LEU A 287 -11.60 20.50 -30.14
N ILE A 288 -12.19 19.30 -30.00
CA ILE A 288 -12.52 18.72 -28.69
C ILE A 288 -11.26 18.45 -27.84
N PRO A 289 -10.21 17.77 -28.35
CA PRO A 289 -8.95 17.62 -27.62
C PRO A 289 -8.27 18.94 -27.29
N LEU A 290 -8.31 19.93 -28.20
CA LEU A 290 -7.72 21.25 -27.99
C LEU A 290 -8.40 22.00 -26.83
N ILE A 291 -9.74 22.00 -26.82
CA ILE A 291 -10.54 22.57 -25.72
C ILE A 291 -10.27 21.82 -24.42
N ALA A 292 -10.20 20.49 -24.43
CA ALA A 292 -9.91 19.70 -23.23
C ALA A 292 -8.49 19.95 -22.68
N ALA A 293 -7.50 20.17 -23.55
CA ALA A 293 -6.13 20.52 -23.17
C ALA A 293 -5.99 21.98 -22.69
N GLY A 294 -6.92 22.86 -23.07
CA GLY A 294 -6.83 24.30 -22.77
C GLY A 294 -5.90 25.02 -23.74
N ASP A 295 -5.76 24.47 -24.94
CA ASP A 295 -4.92 25.02 -26.00
C ASP A 295 -5.61 26.24 -26.62
N PRO A 296 -4.92 27.40 -26.78
CA PRO A 296 -5.50 28.59 -27.39
C PRO A 296 -6.11 28.38 -28.78
N ARG A 297 -5.67 27.36 -29.52
CA ARG A 297 -6.24 26.97 -30.82
C ARG A 297 -7.66 26.43 -30.71
N GLY A 298 -8.09 26.00 -29.53
CA GLY A 298 -9.48 25.61 -29.23
C GLY A 298 -10.43 26.80 -29.04
N GLY A 299 -9.94 28.03 -29.22
CA GLY A 299 -10.74 29.26 -29.11
C GLY A 299 -11.00 29.71 -27.66
N PRO A 300 -11.91 30.67 -27.44
CA PRO A 300 -12.13 31.29 -26.13
C PRO A 300 -12.54 30.30 -25.03
N ILE A 301 -13.18 29.19 -25.40
CA ILE A 301 -13.61 28.15 -24.46
C ILE A 301 -12.40 27.46 -23.82
N ALA A 302 -11.30 27.31 -24.55
CA ALA A 302 -10.09 26.69 -24.03
C ALA A 302 -9.44 27.50 -22.88
N ALA A 303 -9.76 28.79 -22.75
CA ALA A 303 -9.29 29.65 -21.67
C ALA A 303 -10.10 29.50 -20.37
N LEU A 304 -11.24 28.80 -20.39
CA LEU A 304 -12.07 28.62 -19.20
C LEU A 304 -11.43 27.66 -18.16
N PRO A 305 -11.83 27.76 -16.88
CA PRO A 305 -11.47 26.78 -15.87
C PRO A 305 -11.82 25.35 -16.27
N ARG A 306 -11.03 24.37 -15.82
CA ARG A 306 -11.14 22.96 -16.27
C ARG A 306 -12.54 22.37 -16.11
N GLY A 307 -13.21 22.61 -14.98
CA GLY A 307 -14.58 22.13 -14.75
C GLY A 307 -15.60 22.75 -15.72
N GLU A 308 -15.45 24.03 -16.03
CA GLU A 308 -16.30 24.73 -17.00
C GLU A 308 -16.06 24.23 -18.42
N ARG A 309 -14.82 23.92 -18.79
CA ARG A 309 -14.50 23.28 -20.08
C ARG A 309 -15.15 21.91 -20.20
N PHE A 310 -15.09 21.08 -19.15
CA PHE A 310 -15.75 19.79 -19.15
C PHE A 310 -17.27 19.92 -19.30
N HIS A 311 -17.92 20.78 -18.51
CA HIS A 311 -19.35 21.05 -18.63
C HIS A 311 -19.73 21.61 -20.01
N TRP A 312 -18.90 22.45 -20.61
CA TRP A 312 -19.13 22.97 -21.95
C TRP A 312 -19.09 21.85 -23.00
N LEU A 313 -18.09 20.97 -22.91
CA LEU A 313 -17.84 19.87 -23.84
C LEU A 313 -18.94 18.80 -23.81
N VAL A 314 -19.55 18.53 -22.65
CA VAL A 314 -20.61 17.51 -22.51
C VAL A 314 -22.01 18.06 -22.71
N ALA A 315 -22.17 19.37 -22.88
CA ALA A 315 -23.46 20.00 -23.12
C ALA A 315 -23.95 19.75 -24.57
N PRO A 316 -25.24 19.44 -24.77
CA PRO A 316 -25.80 19.24 -26.11
C PRO A 316 -25.85 20.57 -26.87
N ARG A 317 -24.96 20.76 -27.86
CA ARG A 317 -24.84 22.01 -28.62
C ARG A 317 -24.85 21.85 -30.13
N SER A 318 -24.62 20.64 -30.64
CA SER A 318 -24.61 20.35 -32.08
C SER A 318 -25.58 19.21 -32.38
N ALA A 319 -26.31 19.33 -33.48
CA ALA A 319 -27.20 18.27 -33.96
C ALA A 319 -26.39 17.07 -34.49
N MET A 320 -25.19 17.32 -35.02
CA MET A 320 -24.35 16.30 -35.67
C MET A 320 -23.28 15.73 -34.74
N ILE A 321 -22.64 16.55 -33.89
CA ILE A 321 -21.66 16.07 -32.90
C ILE A 321 -22.32 16.15 -31.53
N GLN A 322 -22.66 14.99 -30.99
CA GLN A 322 -23.37 14.86 -29.73
C GLN A 322 -22.48 14.18 -28.69
N THR A 323 -22.78 14.40 -27.41
CA THR A 323 -22.15 13.70 -26.30
C THR A 323 -23.16 12.80 -25.60
N SER A 324 -22.71 11.66 -25.09
CA SER A 324 -23.52 10.84 -24.18
C SER A 324 -23.80 11.59 -22.87
N PRO A 325 -24.75 11.10 -22.06
CA PRO A 325 -24.76 11.40 -20.64
C PRO A 325 -23.40 11.14 -20.00
N VAL A 326 -23.10 11.85 -18.92
CA VAL A 326 -21.87 11.65 -18.15
C VAL A 326 -21.97 10.34 -17.38
N HIS A 327 -20.89 9.56 -17.45
CA HIS A 327 -20.70 8.31 -16.72
C HIS A 327 -19.55 8.47 -15.74
N THR A 328 -19.58 7.74 -14.63
CA THR A 328 -18.54 7.81 -13.59
C THR A 328 -17.82 6.47 -13.47
N GLY A 329 -16.51 6.52 -13.24
CA GLY A 329 -15.65 5.36 -13.02
C GLY A 329 -14.57 5.64 -11.97
N LEU A 330 -13.74 4.63 -11.70
CA LEU A 330 -12.59 4.71 -10.80
C LEU A 330 -11.30 4.42 -11.58
N CYS A 331 -10.24 5.20 -11.34
CA CYS A 331 -8.94 4.99 -11.98
C CYS A 331 -7.77 5.40 -11.08
N ASP A 332 -6.65 4.69 -11.18
CA ASP A 332 -5.39 5.13 -10.58
C ASP A 332 -4.70 6.20 -11.43
N ALA A 333 -4.75 6.04 -12.77
CA ALA A 333 -4.17 6.96 -13.74
C ALA A 333 -5.23 7.37 -14.79
N PRO A 334 -5.70 8.62 -14.81
CA PRO A 334 -6.77 9.06 -15.70
C PRO A 334 -6.34 9.10 -17.17
N ALA A 335 -5.04 9.24 -17.46
CA ALA A 335 -4.50 9.10 -18.81
C ALA A 335 -4.65 7.68 -19.36
N ALA A 336 -4.29 6.67 -18.55
CA ALA A 336 -4.48 5.27 -18.92
C ALA A 336 -5.97 4.90 -19.05
N ALA A 337 -6.83 5.46 -18.19
CA ALA A 337 -8.28 5.27 -18.30
C ALA A 337 -8.84 5.86 -19.62
N LEU A 338 -8.35 7.04 -20.04
CA LEU A 338 -8.71 7.62 -21.33
C LEU A 338 -8.26 6.72 -22.50
N ASP A 339 -7.02 6.24 -22.48
CA ASP A 339 -6.50 5.36 -23.53
C ASP A 339 -7.31 4.06 -23.61
N HIS A 340 -7.59 3.43 -22.47
CA HIS A 340 -8.40 2.21 -22.38
C HIS A 340 -9.83 2.41 -22.92
N LEU A 341 -10.51 3.50 -22.52
CA LEU A 341 -11.86 3.80 -23.01
C LEU A 341 -11.86 4.10 -24.50
N PHE A 342 -10.85 4.81 -24.99
CA PHE A 342 -10.70 5.13 -26.40
C PHE A 342 -10.51 3.87 -27.25
N GLU A 343 -9.62 2.98 -26.82
CA GLU A 343 -9.38 1.69 -27.48
C GLU A 343 -10.63 0.81 -27.50
N ARG A 344 -11.41 0.78 -26.43
CA ARG A 344 -12.58 -0.13 -26.35
C ARG A 344 -13.85 0.41 -27.00
N LEU A 345 -14.06 1.73 -26.95
CA LEU A 345 -15.32 2.34 -27.37
C LEU A 345 -15.23 2.99 -28.76
N VAL A 346 -14.04 3.41 -29.17
CA VAL A 346 -13.85 4.18 -30.41
C VAL A 346 -13.10 3.35 -31.45
N LEU A 347 -11.95 2.77 -31.09
CA LEU A 347 -11.20 1.94 -32.00
C LEU A 347 -11.89 0.57 -32.10
N LEU A 348 -12.27 0.17 -33.31
CA LEU A 348 -12.72 -1.19 -33.57
C LEU A 348 -11.50 -2.13 -33.55
N PRO A 349 -11.64 -3.38 -33.06
CA PRO A 349 -10.56 -4.37 -33.08
C PRO A 349 -10.12 -4.74 -34.50
#